data_AF-A0A8H4URS4-F1
#
_entry.id   AF-A0A8H4URS4-F1
#
_cell.length_a   1.000
_cell.length_b   1.000
_cell.length_c   1.000
_cell.angle_alpha   90.00
_cell.angle_beta   90.00
_cell.angle_gamma   90.00
#
_symmetry.space_group_name_H-M   'P 1'
#
loop_
_entity.id
_entity.type
_entity.pdbx_description
1 polymer ?
#
loop_
_entity_poly.entity_id
_entity_poly.type
_entity_poly.pdbx_seq_one_letter_code
_entity_poly.pdbx_strand_id
1 'polypeptide(L)'
;MFEPDNATAWDDIVHQFDLIEFHCPNQQTGLRYHGYDESFAAVWANNVTGASPHVWDRAVGWYFMALVDVLDWLPESHPGHSRLLKYFTKLAMGLKRNWDSQGGWWLVMDAPYPGMAGNYIESSGTAMFIYGFLKGIREGYLDKNSYDEIAKRAYDAMVEKFVGRNKTTAMLTWEGTVNVGSLSGNASYEPVVENHLNGAGPFVYASVEFEALQES
;
A
#
# COMPACT_ATOMS: atom_id res chain seq x y z
N MET A 1 11.92 14.84 -19.40
CA MET A 1 12.73 13.75 -19.96
C MET A 1 13.61 13.26 -18.83
N PHE A 2 13.71 11.95 -18.63
CA PHE A 2 14.39 11.35 -17.48
C PHE A 2 15.89 11.73 -17.45
N GLU A 3 16.42 12.14 -16.30
CA GLU A 3 17.83 12.52 -16.12
C GLU A 3 18.55 11.43 -15.28
N PRO A 4 19.00 10.32 -15.90
CA PRO A 4 19.59 9.20 -15.16
C PRO A 4 20.87 9.58 -14.42
N ASP A 5 21.59 10.60 -14.89
CA ASP A 5 22.86 11.04 -14.29
C ASP A 5 22.66 12.14 -13.22
N ASN A 6 21.43 12.54 -12.91
CA ASN A 6 21.15 13.53 -11.88
C ASN A 6 21.25 12.92 -10.47
N ALA A 7 22.48 12.69 -10.03
CA ALA A 7 22.77 12.06 -8.74
C ALA A 7 22.12 12.80 -7.57
N THR A 8 22.07 14.14 -7.58
CA THR A 8 21.45 14.91 -6.51
C THR A 8 19.96 14.63 -6.36
N ALA A 9 19.22 14.52 -7.47
CA ALA A 9 17.80 14.16 -7.42
C ALA A 9 17.60 12.71 -6.95
N TRP A 10 18.44 11.78 -7.42
CA TRP A 10 18.35 10.38 -6.99
C TRP A 10 18.70 10.16 -5.53
N ASP A 11 19.72 10.85 -5.04
CA ASP A 11 20.12 10.83 -3.65
C ASP A 11 19.02 11.40 -2.75
N ASP A 12 18.36 12.50 -3.15
CA ASP A 12 17.23 13.06 -2.40
C ASP A 12 16.04 12.09 -2.37
N ILE A 13 15.62 11.55 -3.53
CA ILE A 13 14.52 10.58 -3.60
C ILE A 13 14.79 9.39 -2.69
N VAL A 14 15.98 8.79 -2.76
CA VAL A 14 16.38 7.66 -1.90
C VAL A 14 16.40 8.07 -0.43
N HIS A 15 16.84 9.27 -0.11
CA HIS A 15 16.83 9.79 1.25
C HIS A 15 15.41 9.89 1.83
N GLN A 16 14.42 10.34 1.04
CA GLN A 16 13.03 10.38 1.50
C GLN A 16 12.48 8.98 1.86
N PHE A 17 12.82 7.94 1.09
CA PHE A 17 12.46 6.56 1.44
C PHE A 17 13.19 6.08 2.71
N ASP A 18 14.47 6.42 2.87
CA ASP A 18 15.26 6.08 4.06
C ASP A 18 14.66 6.70 5.34
N LEU A 19 14.16 7.94 5.26
CA LEU A 19 13.49 8.60 6.39
C LEU A 19 12.22 7.86 6.82
N ILE A 20 11.37 7.44 5.86
CA ILE A 20 10.15 6.66 6.18
C ILE A 20 10.52 5.32 6.83
N GLU A 21 11.53 4.62 6.29
CA GLU A 21 12.00 3.34 6.83
C GLU A 21 12.57 3.46 8.24
N PHE A 22 13.20 4.59 8.55
CA PHE A 22 13.79 4.86 9.84
C PHE A 22 12.74 5.28 10.89
N HIS A 23 11.83 6.19 10.54
CA HIS A 23 10.92 6.83 11.49
C HIS A 23 9.57 6.12 11.66
N CYS A 24 9.08 5.44 10.62
CA CYS A 24 7.76 4.84 10.64
C CYS A 24 7.70 3.31 10.83
N PRO A 25 8.73 2.54 11.26
CA PRO A 25 8.61 1.09 11.29
C PRO A 25 7.69 0.59 12.41
N ASN A 26 6.69 -0.23 12.06
CA ASN A 26 5.96 -1.06 13.02
C ASN A 26 6.55 -2.48 12.98
N GLN A 27 7.30 -2.85 14.03
CA GLN A 27 8.00 -4.14 14.09
C GLN A 27 7.06 -5.34 14.24
N GLN A 28 5.87 -5.15 14.81
CA GLN A 28 4.92 -6.23 15.06
C GLN A 28 4.29 -6.71 13.74
N THR A 29 3.84 -5.78 12.91
CA THR A 29 3.25 -6.10 11.60
C THR A 29 4.32 -6.28 10.52
N GLY A 30 5.46 -5.59 10.66
CA GLY A 30 6.46 -5.43 9.62
C GLY A 30 6.07 -4.38 8.56
N LEU A 31 5.12 -3.48 8.88
CA LEU A 31 4.60 -2.43 8.01
C LEU A 31 5.09 -1.05 8.48
N ARG A 32 4.49 0.03 7.94
CA ARG A 32 4.80 1.42 8.32
C ARG A 32 3.63 2.10 8.99
N TYR A 33 3.90 2.82 10.07
CA TYR A 33 2.98 3.78 10.65
C TYR A 33 2.61 4.86 9.64
N HIS A 34 1.41 5.41 9.76
CA HIS A 34 0.83 6.35 8.80
C HIS A 34 1.63 7.66 8.69
N GLY A 35 2.13 8.20 9.80
CA GLY A 35 2.86 9.47 9.81
C GLY A 35 3.98 9.54 10.84
N TYR A 36 4.79 10.59 10.72
CA TYR A 36 5.87 10.93 11.64
C TYR A 36 5.92 12.45 11.81
N ASP A 37 6.12 12.91 13.05
CA ASP A 37 6.38 14.30 13.39
C ASP A 37 7.72 14.43 14.11
N GLU A 38 8.69 15.06 13.44
CA GLU A 38 10.03 15.32 13.98
C GLU A 38 10.02 16.25 15.20
N SER A 39 9.02 17.13 15.30
CA SER A 39 8.90 18.06 16.43
C SER A 39 8.28 17.43 17.68
N PHE A 40 7.70 16.23 17.55
CA PHE A 40 6.92 15.55 18.59
C PHE A 40 5.76 16.40 19.16
N ALA A 41 5.31 17.42 18.44
CA ALA A 41 4.34 18.39 18.92
C ALA A 41 2.89 18.02 18.55
N ALA A 42 2.70 17.24 17.48
CA ALA A 42 1.39 16.81 17.06
C ALA A 42 0.74 15.92 18.12
N VAL A 43 -0.55 16.12 18.37
CA VAL A 43 -1.31 15.40 19.42
C VAL A 43 -1.35 13.87 19.23
N TRP A 44 -1.08 13.40 18.02
CA TRP A 44 -1.02 11.98 17.67
C TRP A 44 0.39 11.41 17.69
N ALA A 45 1.42 12.25 17.77
CA ALA A 45 2.80 11.80 17.71
C ALA A 45 3.19 11.09 19.00
N ASN A 46 3.81 9.92 18.85
CA ASN A 46 4.45 9.25 19.97
C ASN A 46 5.57 10.14 20.53
N ASN A 47 5.62 10.35 21.84
CA ASN A 47 6.59 11.26 22.48
C ASN A 47 8.04 10.76 22.51
N VAL A 48 8.30 9.54 22.04
CA VAL A 48 9.64 8.96 21.93
C VAL A 48 10.02 8.77 20.46
N THR A 49 9.11 8.25 19.64
CA THR A 49 9.42 7.89 18.24
C THR A 49 8.94 8.92 17.22
N GLY A 50 8.04 9.83 17.60
CA GLY A 50 7.37 10.79 16.70
C GLY A 50 6.37 10.15 15.73
N ALA A 51 6.29 8.81 15.69
CA ALA A 51 5.40 8.09 14.80
C ALA A 51 3.93 8.22 15.22
N SER A 52 3.04 8.16 14.24
CA SER A 52 1.61 8.03 14.44
C SER A 52 1.27 6.69 15.10
N PRO A 53 0.11 6.56 15.76
CA PRO A 53 -0.17 5.43 16.64
C PRO A 53 -0.49 4.12 15.90
N HIS A 54 -0.99 4.19 14.67
CA HIS A 54 -1.59 3.05 13.98
C HIS A 54 -1.04 2.85 12.57
N VAL A 55 -1.09 1.61 12.08
CA VAL A 55 -0.78 1.24 10.70
C VAL A 55 -2.06 1.34 9.88
N TRP A 56 -2.07 2.30 8.96
CA TRP A 56 -3.22 2.58 8.12
C TRP A 56 -2.98 2.10 6.69
N ASP A 57 -3.88 1.30 6.17
CA ASP A 57 -3.63 0.50 4.97
C ASP A 57 -3.29 1.35 3.75
N ARG A 58 -4.08 2.38 3.42
CA ARG A 58 -3.83 3.24 2.27
C ARG A 58 -2.51 4.01 2.38
N ALA A 59 -2.06 4.35 3.60
CA ALA A 59 -0.75 4.98 3.78
C ALA A 59 0.38 4.02 3.41
N VAL A 60 0.27 2.76 3.85
CA VAL A 60 1.19 1.69 3.44
C VAL A 60 1.07 1.42 1.94
N GLY A 61 -0.14 1.51 1.38
CA GLY A 61 -0.43 1.30 -0.04
C GLY A 61 0.33 2.29 -0.92
N TRP A 62 0.25 3.58 -0.60
CA TRP A 62 1.01 4.60 -1.32
C TRP A 62 2.51 4.35 -1.26
N TYR A 63 3.02 3.98 -0.09
CA TYR A 63 4.43 3.69 0.07
C TYR A 63 4.87 2.46 -0.75
N PHE A 64 4.05 1.41 -0.80
CA PHE A 64 4.33 0.21 -1.58
C PHE A 64 4.29 0.46 -3.09
N MET A 65 3.31 1.23 -3.57
CA MET A 65 3.26 1.68 -4.98
C MET A 65 4.48 2.52 -5.33
N ALA A 66 4.82 3.51 -4.50
CA ALA A 66 5.96 4.39 -4.74
C ALA A 66 7.28 3.61 -4.80
N LEU A 67 7.45 2.60 -3.94
CA LEU A 67 8.63 1.74 -3.92
C LEU A 67 8.78 0.90 -5.19
N VAL A 68 7.69 0.35 -5.75
CA VAL A 68 7.78 -0.43 -7.00
C VAL A 68 7.91 0.48 -8.22
N ASP A 69 7.26 1.64 -8.21
CA ASP A 69 7.26 2.57 -9.36
C ASP A 69 8.57 3.32 -9.50
N VAL A 70 9.23 3.69 -8.39
CA VAL A 70 10.52 4.38 -8.47
C VAL A 70 11.62 3.49 -9.06
N LEU A 71 11.50 2.16 -8.96
CA LEU A 71 12.48 1.20 -9.51
C LEU A 71 12.48 1.17 -11.05
N ASP A 72 11.37 1.51 -11.71
CA ASP A 72 11.32 1.63 -13.18
C ASP A 72 12.27 2.71 -13.70
N TRP A 73 12.60 3.66 -12.84
CA TRP A 73 13.27 4.90 -13.19
C TRP A 73 14.67 4.95 -12.59
N LEU A 74 14.80 4.69 -11.29
CA LEU A 74 16.07 4.80 -10.56
C LEU A 74 17.15 3.92 -11.23
N PRO A 75 18.28 4.49 -11.67
CA PRO A 75 19.31 3.72 -12.36
C PRO A 75 19.77 2.52 -11.54
N GLU A 76 19.83 1.33 -12.14
CA GLU A 76 20.26 0.10 -11.44
C GLU A 76 21.69 0.21 -10.86
N SER A 77 22.55 1.01 -11.49
CA SER A 77 23.90 1.31 -11.00
C SER A 77 23.93 2.19 -9.75
N HIS A 78 22.82 2.88 -9.43
CA HIS A 78 22.72 3.71 -8.24
C HIS A 78 22.65 2.83 -6.98
N PRO A 79 23.47 3.10 -5.94
CA PRO A 79 23.45 2.29 -4.71
C PRO A 79 22.08 2.22 -4.02
N GLY A 80 21.26 3.26 -4.20
CA GLY A 80 19.88 3.31 -3.71
C GLY A 80 18.96 2.27 -4.33
N HIS A 81 19.20 1.81 -5.57
CA HIS A 81 18.32 0.86 -6.26
C HIS A 81 18.17 -0.45 -5.47
N SER A 82 19.28 -1.08 -5.13
CA SER A 82 19.28 -2.32 -4.32
C SER A 82 18.68 -2.12 -2.92
N ARG A 83 18.78 -0.90 -2.37
CA ARG A 83 18.21 -0.53 -1.07
C ARG A 83 16.69 -0.41 -1.13
N LEU A 84 16.16 0.31 -2.11
CA LEU A 84 14.71 0.45 -2.30
C LEU A 84 14.06 -0.89 -2.66
N LEU A 85 14.71 -1.71 -3.50
CA LEU A 85 14.26 -3.08 -3.77
C LEU A 85 14.18 -3.94 -2.49
N LYS A 86 15.13 -3.77 -1.57
CA LYS A 86 15.09 -4.43 -0.27
C LYS A 86 13.94 -3.93 0.62
N TYR A 87 13.62 -2.64 0.57
CA TYR A 87 12.45 -2.10 1.30
C TYR A 87 11.15 -2.64 0.71
N PHE A 88 11.02 -2.62 -0.62
CA PHE A 88 9.88 -3.18 -1.35
C PHE A 88 9.64 -4.65 -0.99
N THR A 89 10.65 -5.51 -1.14
CA THR A 89 10.52 -6.95 -0.86
C THR A 89 10.22 -7.22 0.62
N LYS A 90 10.78 -6.44 1.55
CA LYS A 90 10.43 -6.52 2.98
C LYS A 90 8.98 -6.14 3.26
N LEU A 91 8.51 -5.07 2.64
CA LEU A 91 7.13 -4.61 2.81
C LEU A 91 6.14 -5.61 2.20
N ALA A 92 6.46 -6.18 1.04
CA ALA A 92 5.69 -7.27 0.41
C ALA A 92 5.54 -8.47 1.36
N MET A 93 6.61 -8.88 2.05
CA MET A 93 6.52 -9.93 3.07
C MET A 93 5.61 -9.54 4.23
N GLY A 94 5.70 -8.29 4.70
CA GLY A 94 4.79 -7.75 5.72
C GLY A 94 3.34 -7.81 5.28
N LEU A 95 3.02 -7.30 4.10
CA LEU A 95 1.68 -7.30 3.54
C LEU A 95 1.12 -8.71 3.38
N LYS A 96 1.93 -9.65 2.86
CA LYS A 96 1.54 -11.06 2.74
C LYS A 96 1.15 -11.68 4.09
N ARG A 97 1.87 -11.36 5.17
CA ARG A 97 1.55 -11.86 6.53
C ARG A 97 0.28 -11.24 7.11
N ASN A 98 -0.09 -10.04 6.70
CA ASN A 98 -1.23 -9.30 7.24
C ASN A 98 -2.49 -9.40 6.35
N TRP A 99 -2.50 -10.27 5.34
CA TRP A 99 -3.69 -10.53 4.52
C TRP A 99 -4.74 -11.30 5.31
N ASP A 100 -5.99 -10.85 5.23
CA ASP A 100 -7.13 -11.47 5.90
C ASP A 100 -7.87 -12.42 4.95
N SER A 101 -8.37 -13.53 5.49
CA SER A 101 -9.12 -14.52 4.72
C SER A 101 -10.45 -14.00 4.16
N GLN A 102 -10.92 -12.83 4.61
CA GLN A 102 -12.03 -12.09 4.00
C GLN A 102 -11.66 -11.39 2.69
N GLY A 103 -10.46 -11.63 2.15
CA GLY A 103 -10.11 -11.28 0.78
C GLY A 103 -9.40 -9.94 0.62
N GLY A 104 -8.76 -9.42 1.67
CA GLY A 104 -8.03 -8.15 1.57
C GLY A 104 -7.35 -7.76 2.87
N TRP A 105 -7.13 -6.46 3.05
CA TRP A 105 -6.48 -5.89 4.22
C TRP A 105 -7.42 -4.95 4.98
N TRP A 106 -7.30 -4.98 6.30
CA TRP A 106 -8.07 -4.12 7.19
C TRP A 106 -7.63 -2.66 7.09
N LEU A 107 -8.57 -1.71 7.19
CA LEU A 107 -8.28 -0.27 7.24
C LEU A 107 -7.19 0.07 8.26
N VAL A 108 -7.35 -0.42 9.49
CA VAL A 108 -6.33 -0.36 10.54
C VAL A 108 -5.76 -1.77 10.73
N MET A 109 -4.45 -1.92 10.47
CA MET A 109 -3.81 -3.21 10.25
C MET A 109 -3.08 -3.77 11.47
N ASP A 110 -2.75 -2.95 12.45
CA ASP A 110 -2.01 -3.37 13.64
C ASP A 110 -2.94 -3.78 14.80
N ALA A 111 -2.42 -4.64 15.68
CA ALA A 111 -3.19 -5.18 16.79
C ALA A 111 -3.65 -4.06 17.75
N PRO A 112 -4.86 -4.15 18.34
CA PRO A 112 -5.80 -5.28 18.26
C PRO A 112 -6.87 -5.15 17.16
N TYR A 113 -6.75 -4.19 16.25
CA TYR A 113 -7.85 -3.73 15.40
C TYR A 113 -8.33 -4.68 14.31
N PRO A 114 -7.49 -5.52 13.67
CA PRO A 114 -7.96 -6.55 12.76
C PRO A 114 -9.06 -7.41 13.38
N GLY A 115 -10.23 -7.48 12.73
CA GLY A 115 -11.40 -8.24 13.21
C GLY A 115 -12.23 -7.57 14.31
N MET A 116 -11.85 -6.38 14.81
CA MET A 116 -12.69 -5.65 15.76
C MET A 116 -13.94 -5.06 15.12
N ALA A 117 -15.02 -4.97 15.90
CA ALA A 117 -16.27 -4.37 15.45
C ALA A 117 -16.05 -2.94 14.93
N GLY A 118 -16.52 -2.68 13.71
CA GLY A 118 -16.40 -1.40 13.03
C GLY A 118 -15.21 -1.30 12.08
N ASN A 119 -14.15 -2.08 12.26
CA ASN A 119 -13.08 -2.17 11.27
C ASN A 119 -13.62 -2.91 10.04
N TYR A 120 -13.00 -2.69 8.88
CA TYR A 120 -13.43 -3.31 7.64
C TYR A 120 -12.25 -3.54 6.69
N ILE A 121 -12.41 -4.51 5.80
CA ILE A 121 -11.51 -4.67 4.66
C ILE A 121 -11.72 -3.48 3.73
N GLU A 122 -10.69 -2.68 3.51
CA GLU A 122 -10.78 -1.43 2.77
C GLU A 122 -10.25 -1.58 1.34
N SER A 123 -10.97 -0.98 0.40
CA SER A 123 -10.79 -1.24 -1.03
C SER A 123 -9.52 -0.62 -1.61
N SER A 124 -9.14 0.59 -1.20
CA SER A 124 -8.00 1.30 -1.78
C SER A 124 -6.67 0.72 -1.37
N GLY A 125 -6.43 0.47 -0.08
CA GLY A 125 -5.22 -0.19 0.40
C GLY A 125 -5.09 -1.58 -0.22
N THR A 126 -6.18 -2.35 -0.23
CA THR A 126 -6.24 -3.66 -0.89
C THR A 126 -5.84 -3.58 -2.37
N ALA A 127 -6.39 -2.65 -3.15
CA ALA A 127 -6.04 -2.46 -4.56
C ALA A 127 -4.57 -2.06 -4.76
N MET A 128 -4.04 -1.15 -3.94
CA MET A 128 -2.64 -0.72 -3.99
C MET A 128 -1.67 -1.88 -3.68
N PHE A 129 -2.01 -2.73 -2.71
CA PHE A 129 -1.20 -3.90 -2.38
C PHE A 129 -1.22 -4.94 -3.50
N ILE A 130 -2.38 -5.20 -4.07
CA ILE A 130 -2.52 -6.10 -5.22
C ILE A 130 -1.69 -5.59 -6.40
N TYR A 131 -1.80 -4.31 -6.75
CA TYR A 131 -0.96 -3.68 -7.77
C TYR A 131 0.53 -3.92 -7.50
N GLY A 132 1.02 -3.58 -6.30
CA GLY A 132 2.44 -3.74 -5.99
C GLY A 132 2.89 -5.20 -6.02
N PHE A 133 2.05 -6.16 -5.61
CA PHE A 133 2.37 -7.58 -5.74
C PHE A 133 2.46 -8.01 -7.20
N LEU A 134 1.47 -7.68 -8.01
CA LEU A 134 1.40 -8.08 -9.42
C LEU A 134 2.56 -7.46 -10.21
N LYS A 135 2.78 -6.15 -10.07
CA LYS A 135 3.91 -5.47 -10.70
C LYS A 135 5.24 -6.05 -10.23
N GLY A 136 5.40 -6.28 -8.92
CA GLY A 136 6.61 -6.90 -8.36
C GLY A 136 6.88 -8.30 -8.90
N ILE A 137 5.85 -9.09 -9.20
CA ILE A 137 5.99 -10.39 -9.88
C ILE A 137 6.41 -10.18 -11.34
N ARG A 138 5.75 -9.28 -12.08
CA ARG A 138 6.01 -9.01 -13.50
C ARG A 138 7.44 -8.53 -13.74
N GLU A 139 7.94 -7.64 -12.89
CA GLU A 139 9.32 -7.12 -12.95
C GLU A 139 10.36 -8.10 -12.38
N GLY A 140 9.94 -9.25 -11.84
CA GLY A 140 10.84 -10.26 -11.27
C GLY A 140 11.43 -9.89 -9.89
N TYR A 141 10.91 -8.85 -9.24
CA TYR A 141 11.31 -8.43 -7.89
C TYR A 141 10.76 -9.35 -6.80
N LEU A 142 9.62 -9.98 -7.06
CA LEU A 142 8.97 -10.95 -6.17
C LEU A 142 8.93 -12.33 -6.83
N ASP A 143 9.31 -13.36 -6.07
CA ASP A 143 9.21 -14.74 -6.52
C ASP A 143 7.75 -15.12 -6.80
N LYS A 144 7.44 -15.48 -8.05
CA LYS A 144 6.09 -15.81 -8.49
C LYS A 144 5.48 -16.94 -7.65
N ASN A 145 6.25 -17.99 -7.34
CA ASN A 145 5.73 -19.13 -6.56
C ASN A 145 5.30 -18.72 -5.15
N SER A 146 5.92 -17.69 -4.60
CA SER A 146 5.63 -17.18 -3.27
C SER A 146 4.44 -16.20 -3.25
N TYR A 147 4.15 -15.48 -4.33
CA TYR A 147 3.19 -14.36 -4.31
C TYR A 147 2.00 -14.48 -5.27
N ASP A 148 2.07 -15.35 -6.29
CA ASP A 148 1.01 -15.46 -7.32
C ASP A 148 -0.34 -15.85 -6.74
N GLU A 149 -0.38 -16.82 -5.82
CA GLU A 149 -1.64 -17.29 -5.23
C GLU A 149 -2.35 -16.17 -4.44
N ILE A 150 -1.62 -15.48 -3.57
CA ILE A 150 -2.20 -14.41 -2.74
C ILE A 150 -2.61 -13.21 -3.61
N ALA A 151 -1.80 -12.83 -4.60
CA ALA A 151 -2.13 -11.71 -5.48
C ALA A 151 -3.41 -11.98 -6.28
N LYS A 152 -3.56 -13.18 -6.84
CA LYS A 152 -4.75 -13.57 -7.61
C LYS A 152 -5.99 -13.71 -6.73
N ARG A 153 -5.88 -14.39 -5.59
CA ARG A 153 -7.00 -14.55 -4.64
C ARG A 153 -7.47 -13.21 -4.08
N ALA A 154 -6.54 -12.30 -3.78
CA ALA A 154 -6.88 -10.96 -3.32
C ALA A 154 -7.53 -10.14 -4.45
N TYR A 155 -7.05 -10.24 -5.69
CA TYR A 155 -7.67 -9.59 -6.85
C TYR A 155 -9.12 -10.07 -7.08
N ASP A 156 -9.33 -11.38 -7.13
CA ASP A 156 -10.67 -11.94 -7.34
C ASP A 156 -11.63 -11.52 -6.22
N ALA A 157 -11.20 -11.58 -4.96
CA ALA A 157 -12.00 -11.16 -3.82
C ALA A 157 -12.28 -9.65 -3.81
N MET A 158 -11.30 -8.82 -4.22
CA MET A 158 -11.47 -7.39 -4.37
C MET A 158 -12.52 -7.06 -5.45
N VAL A 159 -12.47 -7.74 -6.60
CA VAL A 159 -13.46 -7.58 -7.68
C VAL A 159 -14.84 -7.99 -7.19
N GLU A 160 -14.97 -9.17 -6.56
CA GLU A 160 -16.25 -9.67 -6.03
C GLU A 160 -16.86 -8.71 -4.99
N LYS A 161 -16.02 -8.13 -4.13
CA LYS A 161 -16.46 -7.34 -2.98
C LYS A 161 -16.74 -5.88 -3.29
N PHE A 162 -15.96 -5.26 -4.17
CA PHE A 162 -15.96 -3.80 -4.34
C PHE A 162 -16.41 -3.34 -5.71
N VAL A 163 -16.47 -4.22 -6.72
CA VAL A 163 -17.00 -3.86 -8.04
C VAL A 163 -18.52 -4.09 -8.06
N GLY A 164 -19.25 -2.98 -8.04
CA GLY A 164 -20.70 -2.98 -8.17
C GLY A 164 -21.15 -2.61 -9.58
N ARG A 165 -22.47 -2.52 -9.75
CA ARG A 165 -23.08 -2.03 -11.00
C ARG A 165 -24.24 -1.11 -10.68
N ASN A 166 -24.20 0.09 -11.24
CA ASN A 166 -25.29 1.04 -11.15
C ASN A 166 -26.52 0.47 -11.88
N LYS A 167 -27.64 0.30 -11.15
CA LYS A 167 -28.86 -0.31 -11.69
C LYS A 167 -29.53 0.50 -12.80
N THR A 168 -29.26 1.80 -12.88
CA THR A 168 -29.88 2.71 -13.84
C THR A 168 -29.01 2.87 -15.08
N THR A 169 -27.71 3.10 -14.91
CA THR A 169 -26.79 3.37 -16.04
C THR A 169 -26.10 2.12 -16.56
N ALA A 170 -26.17 1.00 -15.83
CA ALA A 170 -25.43 -0.23 -16.08
C ALA A 170 -23.90 -0.06 -16.07
N MET A 171 -23.38 1.09 -15.63
CA MET A 171 -21.96 1.34 -15.44
C MET A 171 -21.45 0.63 -14.18
N LEU A 172 -20.15 0.30 -14.17
CA LEU A 172 -19.50 -0.22 -12.98
C LEU A 172 -19.39 0.85 -11.90
N THR A 173 -19.48 0.42 -10.64
CA THR A 173 -19.21 1.24 -9.46
C THR A 173 -18.05 0.65 -8.68
N TRP A 174 -17.31 1.50 -7.98
CA TRP A 174 -16.25 1.10 -7.06
C TRP A 174 -16.66 1.45 -5.62
N GLU A 175 -16.67 0.48 -4.72
CA GLU A 175 -17.20 0.64 -3.37
C GLU A 175 -16.12 0.43 -2.29
N GLY A 176 -16.43 0.80 -1.04
CA GLY A 176 -15.58 0.48 0.11
C GLY A 176 -14.30 1.30 0.24
N THR A 177 -14.21 2.47 -0.40
CA THR A 177 -13.03 3.34 -0.27
C THR A 177 -13.19 4.32 0.87
N VAL A 178 -12.29 4.31 1.84
CA VAL A 178 -12.35 5.25 2.98
C VAL A 178 -12.14 6.69 2.54
N ASN A 179 -12.94 7.62 3.07
CA ASN A 179 -12.92 9.03 2.66
C ASN A 179 -11.60 9.75 3.00
N VAL A 180 -11.11 9.56 4.22
CA VAL A 180 -9.94 10.28 4.75
C VAL A 180 -9.06 9.36 5.60
N GLY A 181 -7.76 9.65 5.58
CA GLY A 181 -6.79 9.05 6.49
C GLY A 181 -6.72 9.77 7.80
N SER A 182 -6.97 9.03 8.88
CA SER A 182 -6.82 9.57 10.21
C SER A 182 -5.43 9.29 10.77
N LEU A 183 -4.88 10.27 11.46
CA LEU A 183 -3.74 10.12 12.36
C LEU A 183 -4.20 10.06 13.82
N SER A 184 -5.51 10.11 14.10
CA SER A 184 -6.03 10.11 15.47
C SER A 184 -5.70 8.81 16.21
N GLY A 185 -5.39 8.94 17.50
CA GLY A 185 -5.07 7.79 18.36
C GLY A 185 -6.23 6.85 18.64
N ASN A 186 -7.48 7.22 18.32
CA ASN A 186 -8.65 6.39 18.56
C ASN A 186 -8.93 5.34 17.48
N ALA A 187 -8.07 5.22 16.45
CA ALA A 187 -8.27 4.30 15.32
C ALA A 187 -9.68 4.46 14.70
N SER A 188 -10.04 5.68 14.33
CA SER A 188 -11.37 5.95 13.77
C SER A 188 -11.57 5.18 12.47
N TYR A 189 -12.59 4.33 12.44
CA TYR A 189 -13.04 3.66 11.22
C TYR A 189 -13.87 4.63 10.40
N GLU A 190 -13.16 5.51 9.68
CA GLU A 190 -13.76 6.55 8.84
C GLU A 190 -14.74 5.98 7.81
N PRO A 191 -15.77 6.74 7.39
CA PRO A 191 -16.77 6.26 6.45
C PRO A 191 -16.20 6.02 5.05
N VAL A 192 -16.86 5.13 4.30
CA VAL A 192 -16.52 4.81 2.91
C VAL A 192 -17.34 5.63 1.91
N VAL A 193 -16.78 5.84 0.73
CA VAL A 193 -17.32 6.63 -0.37
C VAL A 193 -17.25 5.82 -1.67
N GLU A 194 -18.36 5.79 -2.40
CA GLU A 194 -18.44 5.17 -3.72
C GLU A 194 -17.67 6.01 -4.77
N ASN A 195 -16.99 5.34 -5.70
CA ASN A 195 -16.23 5.91 -6.81
C ASN A 195 -15.16 6.92 -6.37
N HIS A 196 -14.67 6.81 -5.13
CA HIS A 196 -13.61 7.67 -4.65
C HIS A 196 -12.32 7.39 -5.43
N LEU A 197 -11.70 8.44 -5.97
CA LEU A 197 -10.56 8.32 -6.90
C LEU A 197 -9.33 7.63 -6.29
N ASN A 198 -9.12 7.80 -4.98
CA ASN A 198 -8.05 7.12 -4.26
C ASN A 198 -8.21 5.59 -4.21
N GLY A 199 -9.39 5.04 -4.52
CA GLY A 199 -9.60 3.59 -4.66
C GLY A 199 -9.76 3.17 -6.12
N ALA A 200 -10.52 3.92 -6.91
CA ALA A 200 -10.75 3.60 -8.32
C ALA A 200 -9.46 3.65 -9.16
N GLY A 201 -8.54 4.59 -8.88
CA GLY A 201 -7.25 4.66 -9.58
C GLY A 201 -6.38 3.41 -9.33
N PRO A 202 -6.07 3.07 -8.08
CA PRO A 202 -5.36 1.84 -7.74
C PRO A 202 -6.03 0.56 -8.25
N PHE A 203 -7.36 0.51 -8.28
CA PHE A 203 -8.08 -0.61 -8.89
C PHE A 203 -7.73 -0.76 -10.37
N VAL A 204 -7.78 0.33 -11.15
CA VAL A 204 -7.39 0.30 -12.56
C VAL A 204 -5.94 -0.17 -12.73
N TYR A 205 -5.01 0.34 -11.92
CA TYR A 205 -3.61 -0.10 -11.97
C TYR A 205 -3.46 -1.59 -11.66
N ALA A 206 -4.13 -2.09 -10.61
CA ALA A 206 -4.14 -3.50 -10.27
C ALA A 206 -4.71 -4.37 -11.40
N SER A 207 -5.78 -3.95 -12.05
CA SER A 207 -6.40 -4.68 -13.16
C SER A 207 -5.50 -4.76 -14.39
N VAL A 208 -4.80 -3.66 -14.73
CA VAL A 208 -3.84 -3.65 -15.84
C VAL A 208 -2.69 -4.62 -15.58
N GLU A 209 -2.13 -4.61 -14.37
CA GLU A 209 -1.07 -5.54 -13.98
C GLU A 209 -1.55 -6.99 -13.92
N PHE A 210 -2.81 -7.21 -13.49
CA PHE A 210 -3.41 -8.55 -13.45
C PHE A 210 -3.56 -9.13 -14.85
N GLU A 211 -4.08 -8.35 -15.80
CA GLU A 211 -4.23 -8.75 -17.20
C GLU A 211 -2.87 -9.02 -17.85
N ALA A 212 -1.88 -8.14 -17.64
CA ALA A 212 -0.53 -8.31 -18.18
C ALA A 212 0.14 -9.63 -17.76
N LEU A 213 -0.09 -10.10 -16.53
CA LEU A 213 0.46 -11.37 -16.03
C LEU A 213 -0.26 -12.63 -16.55
N GLN A 214 -1.46 -12.51 -17.13
CA GLN A 214 -2.14 -13.66 -17.74
C GLN A 214 -1.63 -13.93 -19.16
N GLU A 215 -1.03 -12.91 -19.80
CA GLU A 215 -0.51 -12.98 -21.17
C GLU A 215 0.97 -13.42 -21.22
N SER A 216 1.67 -13.46 -20.08
CA SER A 216 3.09 -13.83 -19.91
C SER A 216 3.29 -15.30 -19.57
#